data_AF-A0AAD5S3H4-F1
#
_entry.id   AF-A0AAD5S3H4-F1
#
_cell.length_a   1.000
_cell.length_b   1.000
_cell.length_c   1.000
_cell.angle_alpha   90.00
_cell.angle_beta   90.00
_cell.angle_gamma   90.00
#
_symmetry.space_group_name_H-M   'P 1'
#
loop_
_entity.id
_entity.type
_entity.pdbx_description
1 polymer ?
#
loop_
_entity_poly.entity_id
_entity_poly.type
_entity_poly.pdbx_seq_one_letter_code
_entity_poly.pdbx_strand_id
1 'polypeptide(L)'
;MSRYRNWYKHSAPPDSTYVYETTTDSLAIGKYYPTGGNTAHQKITKAASYNKNECMGGSIGSDGTIRHRSYSLNETNFGQRDMSGTKEAQRVEEKIAHGDYKEV
;
A
#
# COMPACT_ATOMS: atom_id res chain seq x y z
N MET A 1 17.04 33.24 -11.11
CA MET A 1 17.10 31.76 -11.17
C MET A 1 16.68 31.20 -9.82
N SER A 2 15.42 30.80 -9.65
CA SER A 2 14.98 30.12 -8.42
C SER A 2 14.69 28.66 -8.75
N ARG A 3 15.63 27.78 -8.41
CA ARG A 3 15.57 26.32 -8.64
C ARG A 3 15.25 25.55 -7.36
N TYR A 4 14.32 26.02 -6.56
CA TYR A 4 13.73 25.22 -5.49
C TYR A 4 12.32 24.79 -5.89
N ARG A 5 12.26 23.90 -6.88
CA ARG A 5 11.06 23.13 -7.19
C ARG A 5 10.87 22.10 -6.09
N ASN A 6 9.73 22.16 -5.41
CA ASN A 6 9.19 21.17 -4.47
C ASN A 6 9.52 19.71 -4.88
N TRP A 7 10.43 19.06 -4.16
CA TRP A 7 10.66 17.61 -4.25
C TRP A 7 9.78 16.79 -3.29
N TYR A 8 8.89 17.43 -2.53
CA TYR A 8 8.10 16.80 -1.45
C TYR A 8 6.62 16.53 -1.76
N LYS A 9 6.19 16.64 -3.03
CA LYS A 9 4.76 16.58 -3.40
C LYS A 9 4.28 15.25 -3.99
N HIS A 10 5.09 14.19 -3.92
CA HIS A 10 4.77 12.88 -4.50
C HIS A 10 4.89 11.71 -3.51
N SER A 11 4.92 11.98 -2.20
CA SER A 11 4.82 10.95 -1.18
C SER A 11 3.36 10.57 -0.99
N ALA A 12 3.03 9.29 -1.03
CA ALA A 12 1.72 8.80 -0.63
C ALA A 12 1.30 9.37 0.75
N PRO A 13 -0.01 9.54 1.01
CA PRO A 13 -0.49 10.20 2.22
C PRO A 13 0.09 9.52 3.47
N PRO A 14 0.70 10.28 4.40
CA PRO A 14 1.24 9.70 5.63
C PRO A 14 0.12 9.18 6.51
N ASP A 15 0.47 8.23 7.39
CA ASP A 15 -0.49 7.52 8.25
C ASP A 15 -1.61 6.88 7.42
N SER A 16 -1.22 6.07 6.44
CA SER A 16 -2.17 5.39 5.55
C SER A 16 -1.89 3.89 5.44
N THR A 17 -2.89 3.16 4.96
CA THR A 17 -2.82 1.76 4.59
C THR A 17 -2.80 1.67 3.08
N TYR A 18 -2.06 0.72 2.51
CA TYR A 18 -2.12 0.43 1.09
C TYR A 18 -2.45 -1.04 0.84
N VAL A 19 -3.03 -1.29 -0.33
CA VAL A 19 -3.14 -2.63 -0.93
C VAL A 19 -2.76 -2.58 -2.39
N TYR A 20 -1.95 -3.55 -2.79
CA TYR A 20 -1.46 -3.77 -4.13
C TYR A 20 -2.04 -5.06 -4.68
N GLU A 21 -2.76 -4.98 -5.79
CA GLU A 21 -3.27 -6.15 -6.53
C GLU A 21 -2.23 -6.58 -7.56
N THR A 22 -1.63 -7.75 -7.36
CA THR A 22 -0.48 -8.22 -8.15
C THR A 22 -0.85 -8.55 -9.59
N THR A 23 -2.08 -9.01 -9.83
CA THR A 23 -2.54 -9.46 -11.15
C THR A 23 -2.81 -8.29 -12.09
N THR A 24 -3.34 -7.19 -11.56
CA THR A 24 -3.69 -5.98 -12.34
C THR A 24 -2.65 -4.87 -12.22
N ASP A 25 -1.57 -5.10 -11.47
CA ASP A 25 -0.54 -4.10 -11.17
C ASP A 25 -1.16 -2.80 -10.62
N SER A 26 -2.17 -2.90 -9.75
CA SER A 26 -2.94 -1.75 -9.26
C SER A 26 -2.70 -1.48 -7.78
N LEU A 27 -2.38 -0.23 -7.43
CA LEU A 27 -2.11 0.20 -6.06
C LEU A 27 -3.23 1.12 -5.55
N ALA A 28 -3.80 0.79 -4.39
CA ALA A 28 -4.76 1.61 -3.68
C ALA A 28 -4.20 2.03 -2.32
N ILE A 29 -4.38 3.29 -1.95
CA ILE A 29 -3.92 3.88 -0.69
C ILE A 29 -5.07 4.61 0.00
N GLY A 30 -5.22 4.43 1.30
CA GLY A 30 -6.34 5.01 2.04
C GLY A 30 -6.15 5.00 3.55
N LYS A 31 -6.89 5.88 4.24
CA LYS A 31 -6.86 5.98 5.71
C LYS A 31 -7.91 5.06 6.32
N TYR A 32 -7.54 3.81 6.51
CA TYR A 32 -8.39 2.80 7.12
C TYR A 32 -7.82 2.34 8.46
N TYR A 33 -8.70 2.25 9.46
CA TYR A 33 -8.37 1.70 10.77
C TYR A 33 -9.05 0.33 10.96
N PRO A 34 -8.40 -0.63 11.63
CA PRO A 34 -9.02 -1.90 11.95
C PRO A 34 -10.23 -1.68 12.88
N THR A 35 -11.30 -2.43 12.64
CA THR A 35 -12.46 -2.50 13.52
C THR A 35 -12.77 -3.97 13.78
N GLY A 36 -13.48 -4.32 14.86
CA GLY A 36 -13.59 -5.67 15.44
C GLY A 36 -13.95 -6.87 14.53
N GLY A 37 -14.21 -6.69 13.23
CA GLY A 37 -14.36 -7.77 12.25
C GLY A 37 -13.63 -7.58 10.91
N ASN A 38 -12.91 -6.47 10.69
CA ASN A 38 -12.16 -6.24 9.45
C ASN A 38 -10.84 -5.50 9.72
N THR A 39 -9.75 -5.99 9.15
CA THR A 39 -8.46 -5.28 9.14
C THR A 39 -8.53 -4.05 8.23
N ALA A 40 -7.62 -3.10 8.43
CA ALA A 40 -7.48 -1.96 7.53
C ALA A 40 -7.26 -2.42 6.07
N HIS A 41 -6.43 -3.45 5.87
CA HIS A 41 -6.17 -4.07 4.58
C HIS A 41 -7.43 -4.64 3.92
N GLN A 42 -8.28 -5.34 4.68
CA GLN A 42 -9.53 -5.88 4.14
C GLN A 42 -10.52 -4.78 3.72
N LYS A 43 -10.55 -3.67 4.47
CA LYS A 43 -11.42 -2.52 4.13
C LYS A 43 -10.97 -1.86 2.84
N ILE A 44 -9.67 -1.61 2.67
CA ILE A 44 -9.15 -0.98 1.46
C ILE A 44 -9.27 -1.90 0.24
N THR A 45 -9.04 -3.21 0.38
CA THR A 45 -9.30 -4.20 -0.68
C THR A 45 -10.74 -4.11 -1.16
N LYS A 46 -11.71 -4.04 -0.23
CA LYS A 46 -13.13 -3.89 -0.56
C LYS A 46 -13.44 -2.54 -1.23
N ALA A 47 -12.89 -1.43 -0.71
CA ALA A 47 -13.09 -0.10 -1.29
C ALA A 47 -12.50 0.03 -2.70
N ALA A 48 -11.35 -0.62 -2.93
CA ALA A 48 -10.70 -0.67 -4.23
C ALA A 48 -11.37 -1.65 -5.21
N SER A 49 -12.27 -2.52 -4.72
CA SER A 49 -12.87 -3.64 -5.48
C SER A 49 -11.83 -4.63 -6.01
N TYR A 50 -10.75 -4.84 -5.26
CA TYR A 50 -9.68 -5.78 -5.63
C TYR A 50 -10.00 -7.21 -5.17
N ASN A 51 -9.44 -8.17 -5.89
CA ASN A 51 -9.45 -9.57 -5.51
C ASN A 51 -8.49 -9.81 -4.33
N LYS A 52 -9.06 -10.05 -3.15
CA LYS A 52 -8.30 -10.25 -1.91
C LYS A 52 -7.23 -11.36 -2.00
N ASN A 53 -7.42 -12.36 -2.86
CA ASN A 53 -6.50 -13.50 -2.99
C ASN A 53 -5.26 -13.17 -3.84
N GLU A 54 -5.26 -12.02 -4.50
CA GLU A 54 -4.20 -11.52 -5.38
C GLU A 54 -3.64 -10.20 -4.83
N CYS A 55 -3.81 -9.96 -3.53
CA CYS A 55 -3.48 -8.71 -2.89
C CYS A 55 -2.31 -8.84 -1.93
N MET A 56 -1.41 -7.87 -1.98
CA MET A 56 -0.41 -7.58 -0.95
C MET A 56 -0.85 -6.33 -0.17
N GLY A 57 -0.66 -6.34 1.14
CA GLY A 57 -0.98 -5.20 2.02
C GLY A 57 0.24 -4.65 2.75
N GLY A 58 0.15 -3.38 3.14
CA GLY A 58 1.09 -2.75 4.05
C GLY A 58 0.60 -1.40 4.54
N SER A 59 1.50 -0.60 5.10
CA SER A 59 1.17 0.72 5.64
C SER A 59 2.28 1.73 5.37
N ILE A 60 1.92 3.00 5.46
CA ILE A 60 2.80 4.14 5.29
C ILE A 60 2.79 4.90 6.61
N GLY A 61 3.96 4.99 7.24
CA GLY A 61 4.16 5.67 8.51
C GLY A 61 3.90 7.17 8.42
N SER A 62 3.79 7.82 9.58
CA SER A 62 3.68 9.29 9.66
C SER A 62 4.93 10.00 9.11
N ASP A 63 6.07 9.32 9.13
CA ASP A 63 7.37 9.73 8.57
C ASP A 63 7.52 9.35 7.08
N GLY A 64 6.51 8.73 6.48
CA GLY A 64 6.57 8.22 5.10
C GLY A 64 7.22 6.84 4.98
N THR A 65 7.65 6.20 6.08
CA THR A 65 8.25 4.86 6.03
C THR A 65 7.23 3.85 5.53
N ILE A 66 7.55 3.16 4.43
CA ILE A 66 6.72 2.10 3.87
C ILE A 66 7.01 0.79 4.62
N ARG A 67 5.96 0.11 5.07
CA ARG A 67 6.04 -1.18 5.76
C ARG A 67 5.21 -2.21 5.03
N HIS A 68 5.86 -3.23 4.49
CA HIS A 68 5.23 -4.27 3.68
C HIS A 68 4.62 -5.42 4.49
N ARG A 69 3.97 -5.10 5.61
CA ARG A 69 3.50 -6.08 6.60
C ARG A 69 1.98 -6.18 6.61
N SER A 70 1.44 -7.37 6.33
CA SER A 70 0.01 -7.67 6.48
C SER A 70 -0.21 -9.12 6.86
N TYR A 71 -0.92 -9.36 7.96
CA TYR A 71 -1.33 -10.71 8.35
C TYR A 71 -2.48 -11.22 7.46
N SER A 72 -3.47 -10.37 7.21
CA SER A 72 -4.71 -10.76 6.51
C SER A 72 -4.57 -10.94 5.00
N LEU A 73 -3.50 -10.40 4.40
CA LEU A 73 -3.25 -10.52 2.97
C LEU A 73 -1.94 -11.26 2.70
N ASN A 74 -0.82 -10.81 3.28
CA ASN A 74 0.48 -11.32 2.86
C ASN A 74 0.69 -12.77 3.30
N GLU A 75 0.35 -13.09 4.55
CA GLU A 75 0.49 -14.45 5.07
C GLU A 75 -0.46 -15.44 4.37
N THR A 76 -1.66 -14.97 4.01
CA THR A 76 -2.65 -15.77 3.28
C THR A 76 -2.25 -16.02 1.82
N ASN A 77 -1.70 -15.02 1.13
CA ASN A 77 -1.47 -15.09 -0.32
C ASN A 77 -0.03 -15.46 -0.69
N PHE A 78 0.95 -15.16 0.17
CA PHE A 78 2.38 -15.35 -0.11
C PHE A 78 3.11 -16.18 0.96
N GLY A 79 2.40 -16.64 1.99
CA GLY A 79 2.98 -17.47 3.06
C GLY A 79 3.93 -16.73 4.02
N GLN A 80 4.06 -15.42 3.90
CA GLN A 80 4.89 -14.60 4.78
C GLN A 80 4.22 -13.27 5.09
N ARG A 81 4.35 -12.80 6.35
CA ARG A 81 3.71 -11.55 6.78
C ARG A 81 4.41 -10.31 6.23
N ASP A 82 5.73 -10.34 6.17
CA ASP A 82 6.57 -9.24 5.70
C ASP A 82 7.05 -9.53 4.28
N MET A 83 6.65 -8.68 3.34
CA MET A 83 7.01 -8.80 1.93
C MET A 83 8.20 -7.92 1.55
N SER A 84 8.88 -7.29 2.52
CA SER A 84 10.04 -6.43 2.25
C SER A 84 11.12 -7.21 1.48
N GLY A 85 11.68 -6.59 0.44
CA GLY A 85 12.71 -7.21 -0.42
C GLY A 85 12.17 -8.12 -1.53
N THR A 86 10.85 -8.31 -1.64
CA THR A 86 10.23 -8.99 -2.79
C THR A 86 10.07 -8.04 -3.98
N LYS A 87 9.80 -8.60 -5.17
CA LYS A 87 9.54 -7.80 -6.38
C LYS A 87 8.27 -6.98 -6.24
N GLU A 88 7.27 -7.53 -5.56
CA GLU A 88 5.98 -6.89 -5.27
C GLU A 88 6.17 -5.67 -4.36
N ALA A 89 7.00 -5.80 -3.32
CA ALA A 89 7.37 -4.65 -2.47
C ALA A 89 8.07 -3.55 -3.27
N GLN A 90 9.04 -3.91 -4.11
CA GLN A 90 9.73 -2.95 -4.98
C GLN A 90 8.75 -2.23 -5.93
N ARG A 91 7.81 -2.96 -6.55
CA ARG A 91 6.77 -2.36 -7.39
C ARG A 91 5.88 -1.38 -6.64
N VAL A 92 5.53 -1.67 -5.39
CA VAL A 92 4.78 -0.74 -4.55
C VAL A 92 5.57 0.53 -4.29
N GLU A 93 6.86 0.42 -3.96
CA GLU A 93 7.73 1.58 -3.74
C GLU A 93 7.85 2.44 -5.02
N GLU A 94 8.03 1.82 -6.18
CA GLU A 94 8.05 2.50 -7.49
C GLU A 94 6.74 3.25 -7.73
N LYS A 95 5.60 2.59 -7.56
CA LYS A 95 4.28 3.20 -7.78
C LYS A 95 4.02 4.37 -6.83
N ILE A 96 4.40 4.25 -5.55
CA ILE A 96 4.30 5.35 -4.59
C ILE A 96 5.19 6.51 -5.04
N ALA A 97 6.45 6.24 -5.41
CA ALA A 97 7.39 7.27 -5.85
C ALA A 97 6.93 8.00 -7.13
N HIS A 98 6.22 7.30 -8.01
CA HIS A 98 5.68 7.85 -9.25
C HIS A 98 4.27 8.46 -9.12
N GLY A 99 3.61 8.32 -7.96
CA GLY A 99 2.22 8.74 -7.79
C GLY A 99 1.21 7.87 -8.55
N ASP A 100 1.60 6.64 -8.93
CA ASP A 100 0.76 5.67 -9.63
C ASP A 100 -0.06 4.85 -8.64
N TYR A 101 -1.03 5.51 -8.00
CA TYR A 101 -1.97 4.88 -7.09
C TYR A 101 -3.32 5.59 -7.11
N LYS A 102 -4.33 4.85 -6.68
CA LYS A 102 -5.68 5.36 -6.42
C LYS A 102 -5.85 5.64 -4.93
N GLU A 103 -6.36 6.83 -4.59
CA GLU A 103 -6.81 7.11 -3.22
C GLU A 103 -8.23 6.57 -3.00
N VAL A 104 -8.45 5.94 -1.83
CA VAL A 104 -9.70 5.29 -1.42
C VAL A 104 -10.03 5.49 0.05
#